data_AF-A0A660V8S2-F1
#
_entry.id   AF-A0A660V8S2-F1
#
_cell.length_a   1.000
_cell.length_b   1.000
_cell.length_c   1.000
_cell.angle_alpha   90.00
_cell.angle_beta   90.00
_cell.angle_gamma   90.00
#
_symmetry.space_group_name_H-M   'P 1'
#
loop_
_entity.id
_entity.type
_entity.pdbx_description
1 polymer ?
#
loop_
_entity_poly.entity_id
_entity_poly.type
_entity_poly.pdbx_seq_one_letter_code
_entity_poly.pdbx_strand_id
1 'polypeptide(L)'
;MAKQVILYTDGGSRGNPGPGGAGFVISTPAGCPILARGVFLGQTTNNVAEYTAVREGLAAAKEMQAQSVRLFSDSQLLVRQLNGQYRVKSPNLKDIYADCIKLLASFASWQVTHIYREKNTEADAMANQAMDKKGNVETRHTSSSKSESEKLRIGILLSGGGRTMTNIQKEIEDGCLNAEIVVVISSLSNVRGVQLAQGLGFNPVIIRKKDNPDVEQFSEKIAKTLDEAQVDLVVQAGWMCLWHIPANYQNRVMNIHPALLPAFGGQGMYGHHVHEAVVKTGCKVSGCTVHFCTNEYDAGPIIVQRTCEVRDDDDADTLAARVFEQERLAYPEAIKLFAEGRLKVQNGIVLKQA
;
A
#
# COMPACT_ATOMS: atom_id res chain seq x y z
N MET A 1 -19.12 4.45 -4.78
CA MET A 1 -19.05 3.24 -3.92
C MET A 1 -18.79 2.03 -4.79
N ALA A 2 -17.99 1.07 -4.32
CA ALA A 2 -17.56 -0.08 -5.13
C ALA A 2 -18.73 -1.07 -5.33
N LYS A 3 -19.03 -1.43 -6.59
CA LYS A 3 -20.09 -2.42 -6.91
C LYS A 3 -19.75 -3.83 -6.42
N GLN A 4 -18.46 -4.15 -6.33
CA GLN A 4 -17.94 -5.39 -5.79
C GLN A 4 -16.96 -5.06 -4.67
N VAL A 5 -16.98 -5.84 -3.59
CA VAL A 5 -15.97 -5.79 -2.53
C VAL A 5 -15.36 -7.17 -2.29
N ILE A 6 -14.13 -7.17 -1.78
CA ILE A 6 -13.46 -8.35 -1.25
C ILE A 6 -13.56 -8.28 0.28
N LEU A 7 -13.93 -9.40 0.90
CA LEU A 7 -14.10 -9.51 2.34
C LEU A 7 -13.19 -10.64 2.86
N TYR A 8 -12.24 -10.31 3.73
CA TYR A 8 -11.43 -11.28 4.48
C TYR A 8 -11.97 -11.38 5.90
N THR A 9 -12.06 -12.58 6.44
CA THR A 9 -12.61 -12.82 7.79
C THR A 9 -11.76 -13.81 8.56
N ASP A 10 -11.57 -13.55 9.84
CA ASP A 10 -10.98 -14.48 10.80
C ASP A 10 -11.63 -14.33 12.19
N GLY A 11 -11.55 -15.35 13.02
CA GLY A 11 -12.03 -15.30 14.39
C GLY A 11 -11.37 -16.35 15.27
N GLY A 12 -11.12 -16.00 16.53
CA GLY A 12 -10.41 -16.87 17.46
C GLY A 12 -10.80 -16.65 18.91
N SER A 13 -10.42 -17.61 19.75
CA SER A 13 -10.64 -17.59 21.20
C SER A 13 -9.39 -18.05 21.97
N ARG A 14 -9.05 -17.32 23.04
CA ARG A 14 -7.92 -17.64 23.95
C ARG A 14 -8.34 -18.69 24.97
N GLY A 15 -8.14 -19.95 24.60
CA GLY A 15 -8.85 -21.08 25.20
C GLY A 15 -10.19 -21.26 24.49
N ASN A 16 -10.66 -22.50 24.31
CA ASN A 16 -11.85 -22.78 23.51
C ASN A 16 -12.83 -23.66 24.33
N PRO A 17 -13.79 -23.06 25.06
CA PRO A 17 -14.16 -21.64 25.07
C PRO A 17 -13.21 -20.74 25.88
N GLY A 18 -13.19 -19.44 25.55
CA GLY A 18 -12.30 -18.44 26.13
C GLY A 18 -12.62 -17.01 25.65
N PRO A 19 -11.87 -15.98 26.09
CA PRO A 19 -11.98 -14.65 25.53
C PRO A 19 -11.70 -14.66 24.02
N GLY A 20 -12.67 -14.27 23.20
CA GLY A 20 -12.55 -14.32 21.75
C GLY A 20 -12.83 -13.00 21.04
N GLY A 21 -12.41 -12.96 19.79
CA GLY A 21 -12.53 -11.82 18.91
C GLY A 21 -12.82 -12.25 17.47
N ALA A 22 -13.55 -11.41 16.76
CA ALA A 22 -13.84 -11.54 15.33
C ALA A 22 -13.18 -10.39 14.57
N GLY A 23 -12.51 -10.68 13.47
CA GLY A 23 -11.82 -9.70 12.64
C GLY A 23 -12.24 -9.80 11.19
N PHE A 24 -12.45 -8.66 10.53
CA PHE A 24 -12.68 -8.64 9.09
C PHE A 24 -12.03 -7.44 8.42
N VAL A 25 -11.75 -7.60 7.13
CA VAL A 25 -11.21 -6.55 6.25
C VAL A 25 -12.02 -6.53 4.96
N ILE A 26 -12.51 -5.34 4.59
CA ILE A 26 -13.18 -5.08 3.32
C ILE A 26 -12.23 -4.26 2.46
N SER A 27 -12.02 -4.70 1.22
CA SER A 27 -11.22 -4.00 0.21
C SER A 27 -11.92 -3.92 -1.15
N THR A 28 -11.42 -3.04 -2.02
CA THR A 28 -11.82 -3.01 -3.43
C THR A 28 -11.36 -4.28 -4.14
N PRO A 29 -11.88 -4.60 -5.34
CA PRO A 29 -11.38 -5.71 -6.15
C PRO A 29 -9.90 -5.61 -6.52
N ALA A 30 -9.33 -4.40 -6.48
CA ALA A 30 -7.91 -4.14 -6.67
C ALA A 30 -7.06 -4.38 -5.41
N GLY A 31 -7.70 -4.67 -4.26
CA GLY A 31 -7.02 -4.89 -2.98
C GLY A 31 -6.85 -3.64 -2.12
N CYS A 32 -7.39 -2.47 -2.53
CA CYS A 32 -7.34 -1.26 -1.71
C CYS A 32 -8.21 -1.45 -0.46
N PRO A 33 -7.65 -1.40 0.76
CA PRO A 33 -8.45 -1.57 1.97
C PRO A 33 -9.43 -0.38 2.13
N ILE A 34 -10.65 -0.68 2.56
CA ILE A 34 -11.76 0.26 2.78
C ILE A 34 -12.07 0.33 4.29
N LEU A 35 -12.21 -0.84 4.92
CA LEU A 35 -12.56 -0.96 6.33
C LEU A 35 -11.89 -2.21 6.90
N ALA A 36 -11.18 -2.07 8.00
CA ALA A 36 -10.78 -3.19 8.85
C ALA A 36 -11.42 -3.01 10.21
N ARG A 37 -12.07 -4.05 10.75
CA ARG A 37 -12.71 -4.01 12.07
C ARG A 37 -12.44 -5.28 12.86
N GLY A 38 -12.15 -5.10 14.13
CA GLY A 38 -12.06 -6.16 15.13
C GLY A 38 -13.15 -5.96 16.18
N VAL A 39 -13.86 -7.02 16.53
CA VAL A 39 -14.98 -7.03 17.48
C VAL A 39 -14.62 -7.95 18.64
N PHE A 40 -14.67 -7.43 19.87
CA PHE A 40 -14.44 -8.24 21.06
C PHE A 40 -15.74 -8.95 21.47
N LEU A 41 -15.69 -10.26 21.66
CA LEU A 41 -16.87 -11.10 21.85
C LEU A 41 -17.06 -11.57 23.31
N GLY A 42 -16.15 -11.20 24.21
CA GLY A 42 -16.13 -11.78 25.55
C GLY A 42 -15.84 -13.28 25.49
N GLN A 43 -16.52 -14.09 26.29
CA GLN A 43 -16.35 -15.55 26.32
C GLN A 43 -17.08 -16.22 25.15
N THR A 44 -16.35 -16.91 24.27
CA THR A 44 -16.92 -17.55 23.08
C THR A 44 -16.09 -18.78 22.67
N THR A 45 -16.45 -19.41 21.54
CA THR A 45 -15.69 -20.50 20.92
C THR A 45 -15.10 -20.03 19.59
N ASN A 46 -14.07 -20.72 19.09
CA ASN A 46 -13.45 -20.38 17.79
C ASN A 46 -14.49 -20.29 16.67
N ASN A 47 -15.34 -21.31 16.51
CA ASN A 47 -16.32 -21.34 15.43
C ASN A 47 -17.35 -20.19 15.54
N VAL A 48 -17.78 -19.83 16.76
CA VAL A 48 -18.69 -18.69 16.94
C VAL A 48 -18.00 -17.39 16.57
N ALA A 49 -16.72 -17.23 16.91
CA ALA A 49 -15.93 -16.07 16.52
C ALA A 49 -15.77 -15.96 15.00
N GLU A 50 -15.43 -17.05 14.31
CA GLU A 50 -15.30 -17.09 12.84
C GLU A 50 -16.61 -16.71 12.15
N TYR A 51 -17.74 -17.28 12.57
CA TYR A 51 -19.06 -16.93 12.02
C TYR A 51 -19.46 -15.48 12.34
N THR A 52 -19.05 -14.96 13.50
CA THR A 52 -19.30 -13.56 13.84
C THR A 52 -18.53 -12.63 12.91
N ALA A 53 -17.28 -12.95 12.58
CA ALA A 53 -16.50 -12.18 11.62
C ALA A 53 -17.19 -12.10 10.24
N VAL A 54 -17.74 -13.22 9.76
CA VAL A 54 -18.53 -13.26 8.53
C VAL A 54 -19.77 -12.38 8.62
N ARG A 55 -20.57 -12.52 9.68
CA ARG A 55 -21.81 -11.75 9.84
C ARG A 55 -21.52 -10.24 9.87
N GLU A 56 -20.57 -9.82 10.70
CA GLU A 56 -20.21 -8.40 10.84
C GLU A 56 -19.62 -7.82 9.54
N GLY A 57 -18.75 -8.60 8.87
CA GLY A 57 -18.16 -8.19 7.60
C GLY A 57 -19.19 -8.05 6.47
N LEU A 58 -20.13 -8.99 6.36
CA LEU A 58 -21.22 -8.91 5.38
C LEU A 58 -22.20 -7.77 5.69
N ALA A 59 -22.50 -7.52 6.97
CA ALA A 59 -23.33 -6.40 7.39
C ALA A 59 -22.67 -5.07 6.99
N ALA A 60 -21.38 -4.90 7.27
CA ALA A 60 -20.63 -3.71 6.87
C ALA A 60 -20.56 -3.55 5.34
N ALA A 61 -20.35 -4.63 4.58
CA ALA A 61 -20.37 -4.59 3.11
C ALA A 61 -21.74 -4.14 2.56
N LYS A 62 -22.83 -4.52 3.24
CA LYS A 62 -24.19 -4.09 2.89
C LYS A 62 -24.45 -2.63 3.23
N GLU A 63 -23.96 -2.15 4.38
CA GLU A 63 -23.99 -0.72 4.74
C GLU A 63 -23.26 0.14 3.71
N MET A 64 -22.18 -0.39 3.11
CA MET A 64 -21.45 0.24 1.99
C MET A 64 -22.17 0.13 0.63
N GLN A 65 -23.38 -0.42 0.59
CA GLN A 65 -24.17 -0.62 -0.63
C GLN A 65 -23.44 -1.45 -1.70
N ALA A 66 -22.56 -2.38 -1.31
CA ALA A 66 -21.91 -3.29 -2.24
C ALA A 66 -22.96 -4.18 -2.92
N GLN A 67 -22.86 -4.37 -4.23
CA GLN A 67 -23.77 -5.25 -4.99
C GLN A 67 -23.30 -6.70 -4.97
N SER A 68 -21.99 -6.93 -4.82
CA SER A 68 -21.39 -8.27 -4.81
C SER A 68 -20.22 -8.39 -3.83
N VAL A 69 -20.04 -9.60 -3.30
CA VAL A 69 -19.00 -9.90 -2.29
C VAL A 69 -18.21 -11.15 -2.68
N ARG A 70 -16.89 -11.06 -2.67
CA ARG A 70 -15.99 -12.24 -2.63
C ARG A 70 -15.42 -12.37 -1.24
N LEU A 71 -15.88 -13.38 -0.50
CA LEU A 71 -15.49 -13.68 0.87
C LEU A 71 -14.36 -14.71 0.89
N PHE A 72 -13.30 -14.41 1.63
CA PHE A 72 -12.17 -15.29 1.90
C PHE A 72 -12.05 -15.58 3.39
N SER A 73 -11.84 -16.85 3.74
CA SER A 73 -11.57 -17.32 5.10
C SER A 73 -10.60 -18.50 5.05
N ASP A 74 -9.80 -18.66 6.09
CA ASP A 74 -8.91 -19.81 6.31
C ASP A 74 -9.58 -20.96 7.07
N SER A 75 -10.83 -20.79 7.53
CA SER A 75 -11.64 -21.87 8.10
C SER A 75 -12.32 -22.70 7.01
N GLN A 76 -11.71 -23.85 6.66
CA GLN A 76 -12.30 -24.75 5.66
C GLN A 76 -13.69 -25.26 6.07
N LEU A 77 -13.93 -25.47 7.37
CA LEU A 77 -15.23 -25.89 7.89
C LEU A 77 -16.31 -24.85 7.58
N LEU A 78 -16.05 -23.59 7.93
CA LEU A 78 -16.95 -22.46 7.69
C LEU A 78 -17.23 -22.31 6.20
N VAL A 79 -16.19 -22.33 5.36
CA VAL A 79 -16.32 -22.18 3.90
C VAL A 79 -17.20 -23.29 3.31
N ARG A 80 -17.01 -24.54 3.73
CA ARG A 80 -17.82 -25.68 3.27
C ARG A 80 -19.27 -25.58 3.75
N GLN A 81 -19.51 -25.06 4.95
CA GLN A 81 -20.87 -24.88 5.49
C GLN A 81 -21.63 -23.74 4.80
N LEU A 82 -20.98 -22.60 4.56
CA LEU A 82 -21.58 -21.47 3.85
C LEU A 82 -21.88 -21.79 2.39
N ASN A 83 -21.05 -22.61 1.74
CA ASN A 83 -21.31 -23.12 0.38
C ASN A 83 -22.31 -24.29 0.35
N GLY A 84 -22.95 -24.65 1.47
CA GLY A 84 -23.96 -25.71 1.55
C GLY A 84 -23.42 -27.13 1.39
N GLN A 85 -22.10 -27.32 1.39
CA GLN A 85 -21.46 -28.63 1.26
C GLN A 85 -21.60 -29.42 2.58
N TYR A 86 -21.49 -28.73 3.72
CA TYR A 86 -21.62 -29.30 5.07
C TYR A 86 -22.79 -28.69 5.84
N ARG A 87 -23.43 -29.51 6.69
CA ARG A 87 -24.52 -29.06 7.58
C ARG A 87 -23.95 -28.48 8.89
N VAL A 88 -24.58 -27.41 9.38
CA VAL A 88 -24.34 -26.89 10.74
C VAL A 88 -25.14 -27.73 11.74
N LYS A 89 -24.44 -28.46 12.61
CA LYS A 89 -25.06 -29.31 13.65
C LYS A 89 -25.10 -28.66 15.02
N SER A 90 -24.15 -27.78 15.32
CA SER A 90 -24.02 -27.13 16.63
C SER A 90 -25.20 -26.16 16.86
N PRO A 91 -25.98 -26.31 17.95
CA PRO A 91 -27.07 -25.39 18.29
C PRO A 91 -26.59 -23.94 18.38
N ASN A 92 -25.42 -23.71 18.99
CA ASN A 92 -24.85 -22.38 19.21
C ASN A 92 -24.42 -21.67 17.91
N LEU A 93 -24.38 -22.38 16.78
CA LEU A 93 -24.03 -21.81 15.48
C LEU A 93 -25.24 -21.61 14.56
N LYS A 94 -26.41 -22.17 14.89
CA LYS A 94 -27.57 -22.17 13.97
C LYS A 94 -28.03 -20.76 13.63
N ASP A 95 -28.17 -19.90 14.63
CA ASP A 95 -28.70 -18.55 14.46
C ASP A 95 -27.72 -17.67 13.67
N ILE A 96 -26.44 -17.69 14.06
CA ILE A 96 -25.42 -16.90 13.37
C ILE A 96 -25.17 -17.39 11.93
N TYR A 97 -25.27 -18.70 11.69
CA TYR A 97 -25.24 -19.27 10.35
C TYR A 97 -26.42 -18.76 9.51
N ALA A 98 -27.63 -18.79 10.06
CA ALA A 98 -28.83 -18.30 9.37
C ALA A 98 -28.70 -16.81 9.01
N ASP A 99 -28.16 -15.99 9.91
CA ASP A 99 -27.86 -14.58 9.64
C ASP A 99 -26.86 -14.41 8.49
N CYS A 100 -25.77 -15.19 8.48
CA CYS A 100 -24.78 -15.15 7.41
C CYS A 100 -25.39 -15.51 6.05
N ILE A 101 -26.20 -16.57 5.99
CA ILE A 101 -26.89 -16.98 4.75
C ILE A 101 -27.88 -15.91 4.30
N LYS A 102 -28.64 -15.30 5.22
CA LYS A 102 -29.57 -14.20 4.91
C LYS A 102 -28.84 -12.97 4.36
N LEU A 103 -27.68 -12.63 4.92
CA LEU A 103 -26.84 -11.53 4.43
C LEU A 103 -26.27 -11.84 3.05
N LEU A 104 -25.69 -13.03 2.85
CA LEU A 104 -25.17 -13.47 1.54
C LEU A 104 -26.26 -13.41 0.45
N ALA A 105 -27.45 -13.91 0.74
CA ALA A 105 -28.59 -13.89 -0.18
C ALA A 105 -29.08 -12.47 -0.53
N SER A 106 -28.66 -11.44 0.20
CA SER A 106 -29.03 -10.05 -0.10
C SER A 106 -28.11 -9.34 -1.09
N PHE A 107 -26.99 -9.97 -1.48
CA PHE A 107 -26.12 -9.49 -2.55
C PHE A 107 -26.57 -10.05 -3.91
N ALA A 108 -26.37 -9.28 -4.98
CA ALA A 108 -26.69 -9.71 -6.35
C ALA A 108 -25.85 -10.91 -6.79
N SER A 109 -24.61 -10.98 -6.30
CA SER A 109 -23.75 -12.16 -6.43
C SER A 109 -22.79 -12.27 -5.26
N TRP A 110 -22.43 -13.49 -4.89
CA TRP A 110 -21.45 -13.74 -3.84
C TRP A 110 -20.63 -15.00 -4.12
N GLN A 111 -19.42 -15.06 -3.56
CA GLN A 111 -18.55 -16.23 -3.59
C GLN A 111 -17.87 -16.38 -2.23
N VAL A 112 -17.79 -17.60 -1.70
CA VAL A 112 -17.05 -17.90 -0.47
C VAL A 112 -15.94 -18.89 -0.78
N THR A 113 -14.68 -18.49 -0.55
CA THR A 113 -13.49 -19.26 -0.93
C THR A 113 -12.54 -19.45 0.24
N HIS A 114 -11.98 -20.65 0.35
CA HIS A 114 -10.95 -20.94 1.33
C HIS A 114 -9.58 -20.41 0.88
N ILE A 115 -8.84 -19.80 1.79
CA ILE A 115 -7.46 -19.36 1.60
C ILE A 115 -6.57 -19.93 2.71
N TYR A 116 -5.26 -19.92 2.51
CA TYR A 116 -4.32 -20.28 3.57
C TYR A 116 -4.09 -19.09 4.53
N ARG A 117 -3.71 -19.38 5.76
CA ARG A 117 -3.58 -18.41 6.86
C ARG A 117 -2.62 -17.27 6.54
N GLU A 118 -1.54 -17.54 5.81
CA GLU A 118 -0.57 -16.51 5.37
C GLU A 118 -1.19 -15.45 4.45
N LYS A 119 -2.37 -15.72 3.87
CA LYS A 119 -3.14 -14.76 3.06
C LYS A 119 -4.25 -14.05 3.84
N ASN A 120 -4.41 -14.35 5.14
CA ASN A 120 -5.48 -13.83 6.00
C ASN A 120 -4.95 -13.03 7.21
N THR A 121 -3.69 -12.57 7.15
CA THR A 121 -2.96 -12.01 8.29
C THR A 121 -3.59 -10.74 8.87
N GLU A 122 -4.22 -9.90 8.04
CA GLU A 122 -4.83 -8.66 8.52
C GLU A 122 -6.14 -8.91 9.28
N ALA A 123 -6.98 -9.84 8.82
CA ALA A 123 -8.20 -10.22 9.54
C ALA A 123 -7.88 -10.89 10.89
N ASP A 124 -6.87 -11.78 10.91
CA ASP A 124 -6.32 -12.38 12.14
C ASP A 124 -5.82 -11.29 13.11
N ALA A 125 -5.05 -10.32 12.60
CA ALA A 125 -4.56 -9.21 13.41
C ALA A 125 -5.71 -8.38 14.01
N MET A 126 -6.78 -8.10 13.26
CA MET A 126 -7.95 -7.38 13.78
C MET A 126 -8.66 -8.15 14.90
N ALA A 127 -8.82 -9.46 14.75
CA ALA A 127 -9.39 -10.32 15.80
C ALA A 127 -8.53 -10.31 17.07
N ASN A 128 -7.21 -10.43 16.91
CA ASN A 128 -6.26 -10.41 18.02
C ASN A 128 -6.22 -9.05 18.74
N GLN A 129 -6.19 -7.94 18.00
CA GLN A 129 -6.22 -6.60 18.58
C GLN A 129 -7.50 -6.36 19.41
N ALA A 130 -8.65 -6.84 18.95
CA ALA A 130 -9.90 -6.72 19.70
C ALA A 130 -9.85 -7.50 21.03
N MET A 131 -9.26 -8.71 21.02
CA MET A 131 -9.03 -9.50 22.22
C MET A 131 -8.06 -8.84 23.19
N ASP A 132 -6.95 -8.29 22.68
CA ASP A 132 -5.93 -7.63 23.50
C ASP A 132 -6.46 -6.37 24.18
N LYS A 133 -7.20 -5.54 23.44
CA LYS A 133 -7.81 -4.32 23.99
C LYS A 133 -9.09 -4.60 24.79
N LYS A 134 -9.63 -5.82 24.73
CA LYS A 134 -10.96 -6.18 25.26
C LYS A 134 -12.04 -5.20 24.81
N GLY A 135 -11.98 -4.78 23.55
CA GLY A 135 -12.86 -3.76 22.98
C GLY A 135 -12.76 -3.73 21.46
N ASN A 136 -13.72 -3.08 20.82
CA ASN A 136 -13.77 -2.99 19.37
C ASN A 136 -12.66 -2.08 18.84
N VAL A 137 -12.06 -2.47 17.72
CA VAL A 137 -11.07 -1.68 16.98
C VAL A 137 -11.54 -1.50 15.55
N GLU A 138 -11.28 -0.33 14.97
CA GLU A 138 -11.67 -0.03 13.60
C GLU A 138 -10.62 0.87 12.95
N THR A 139 -10.32 0.56 11.69
CA THR A 139 -9.56 1.41 10.79
C THR A 139 -10.40 1.64 9.54
N ARG A 140 -10.78 2.90 9.28
CA ARG A 140 -11.41 3.30 8.03
C ARG A 140 -10.37 3.92 7.12
N HIS A 141 -10.22 3.35 5.94
CA HIS A 141 -9.50 4.00 4.86
C HIS A 141 -10.54 4.78 4.09
N THR A 142 -10.60 6.08 4.37
CA THR A 142 -11.59 7.00 3.79
C THR A 142 -11.49 6.98 2.27
N SER A 143 -12.37 6.23 1.61
CA SER A 143 -12.90 6.63 0.31
C SER A 143 -14.10 7.58 0.56
N SER A 144 -13.89 8.69 1.25
CA SER A 144 -14.95 9.66 1.51
C SER A 144 -14.63 10.99 0.85
N SER A 145 -15.25 11.22 -0.31
CA SER A 145 -15.81 12.52 -0.70
C SER A 145 -14.91 13.75 -0.61
N LYS A 146 -13.61 13.62 -0.83
CA LYS A 146 -12.79 14.76 -1.20
C LYS A 146 -13.17 15.12 -2.64
N SER A 147 -13.59 16.37 -2.90
CA SER A 147 -14.00 16.80 -4.25
C SER A 147 -12.85 16.60 -5.23
N GLU A 148 -13.13 16.56 -6.54
CA GLU A 148 -12.07 16.49 -7.58
C GLU A 148 -11.00 17.59 -7.41
N SER A 149 -11.30 18.68 -6.70
CA SER A 149 -10.38 19.76 -6.34
C SER A 149 -9.41 19.47 -5.18
N GLU A 150 -9.41 18.27 -4.58
CA GLU A 150 -8.58 17.92 -3.41
C GLU A 150 -7.63 16.72 -3.65
N LYS A 151 -7.41 16.32 -4.91
CA LYS A 151 -6.39 15.31 -5.25
C LYS A 151 -5.00 15.90 -5.06
N LEU A 152 -4.10 15.14 -4.46
CA LEU A 152 -2.68 15.51 -4.41
C LEU A 152 -2.10 15.57 -5.83
N ARG A 153 -1.53 16.70 -6.22
CA ARG A 153 -0.91 16.89 -7.54
C ARG A 153 0.54 16.43 -7.52
N ILE A 154 0.83 15.33 -8.22
CA ILE A 154 2.14 14.69 -8.24
C ILE A 154 2.92 15.08 -9.50
N GLY A 155 4.16 15.52 -9.31
CA GLY A 155 5.16 15.64 -10.37
C GLY A 155 6.11 14.44 -10.34
N ILE A 156 6.16 13.65 -11.41
CA ILE A 156 7.05 12.49 -11.53
C ILE A 156 8.35 12.91 -12.20
N LEU A 157 9.50 12.58 -11.60
CA LEU A 157 10.82 12.68 -12.21
C LEU A 157 11.38 11.29 -12.49
N LEU A 158 11.81 11.01 -13.73
CA LEU A 158 12.36 9.71 -14.09
C LEU A 158 13.59 9.80 -15.01
N SER A 159 14.45 8.79 -14.98
CA SER A 159 15.62 8.68 -15.87
C SER A 159 15.74 7.32 -16.56
N GLY A 160 14.75 6.43 -16.45
CA GLY A 160 14.91 5.05 -16.92
C GLY A 160 13.60 4.31 -17.19
N GLY A 161 13.42 3.15 -16.55
CA GLY A 161 12.41 2.15 -16.93
C GLY A 161 10.95 2.51 -16.64
N GLY A 162 10.68 3.47 -15.76
CA GLY A 162 9.32 3.97 -15.46
C GLY A 162 8.41 3.05 -14.64
N ARG A 163 8.90 1.91 -14.13
CA ARG A 163 8.07 0.93 -13.38
C ARG A 163 7.40 1.55 -12.14
N THR A 164 8.10 2.40 -11.42
CA THR A 164 7.57 3.12 -10.24
C THR A 164 6.43 4.06 -10.61
N MET A 165 6.56 4.81 -11.72
CA MET A 165 5.48 5.66 -12.23
C MET A 165 4.25 4.83 -12.60
N THR A 166 4.41 3.72 -13.32
CA THR A 166 3.29 2.84 -13.69
C THR A 166 2.59 2.27 -12.45
N ASN A 167 3.35 1.92 -11.40
CA ASN A 167 2.76 1.44 -10.14
C ASN A 167 1.94 2.54 -9.46
N ILE A 168 2.46 3.77 -9.36
CA ILE A 168 1.73 4.91 -8.78
C ILE A 168 0.46 5.22 -9.58
N GLN A 169 0.55 5.23 -10.91
CA GLN A 169 -0.62 5.46 -11.77
C GLN A 169 -1.70 4.37 -11.55
N LYS A 170 -1.30 3.11 -11.41
CA LYS A 170 -2.23 2.02 -11.12
C LYS A 170 -2.94 2.20 -9.77
N GLU A 171 -2.22 2.60 -8.73
CA GLU A 171 -2.81 2.89 -7.41
C GLU A 171 -3.81 4.05 -7.46
N ILE A 172 -3.57 5.05 -8.32
CA ILE A 172 -4.51 6.14 -8.57
C ILE A 172 -5.76 5.63 -9.30
N GLU A 173 -5.59 4.87 -10.39
CA GLU A 173 -6.68 4.30 -11.18
C GLU A 173 -7.58 3.36 -10.37
N ASP A 174 -6.97 2.59 -9.46
CA ASP A 174 -7.68 1.69 -8.54
C ASP A 174 -8.39 2.41 -7.39
N GLY A 175 -8.15 3.71 -7.23
CA GLY A 175 -8.65 4.51 -6.11
C GLY A 175 -7.97 4.20 -4.78
N CYS A 176 -6.84 3.48 -4.79
CA CYS A 176 -6.01 3.24 -3.60
C CYS A 176 -5.28 4.53 -3.15
N LEU A 177 -4.98 5.42 -4.10
CA LEU A 177 -4.27 6.68 -3.88
C LEU A 177 -5.09 7.87 -4.40
N ASN A 178 -5.49 8.78 -3.50
CA ASN A 178 -6.21 10.01 -3.86
C ASN A 178 -5.26 11.10 -4.38
N ALA A 179 -4.72 10.88 -5.58
CA ALA A 179 -3.78 11.77 -6.23
C ALA A 179 -4.02 11.83 -7.75
N GLU A 180 -3.34 12.74 -8.42
CA GLU A 180 -3.22 12.78 -9.88
C GLU A 180 -1.77 13.08 -10.28
N ILE A 181 -1.28 12.45 -11.34
CA ILE A 181 0.01 12.81 -11.93
C ILE A 181 -0.24 13.97 -12.90
N VAL A 182 0.31 15.14 -12.60
CA VAL A 182 0.08 16.38 -13.37
C VAL A 182 1.21 16.71 -14.33
N VAL A 183 2.40 16.18 -14.06
CA VAL A 183 3.55 16.32 -14.97
C VAL A 183 4.50 15.13 -14.81
N VAL A 184 5.07 14.70 -15.93
CA VAL A 184 6.17 13.72 -15.98
C VAL A 184 7.37 14.40 -16.61
N ILE A 185 8.48 14.48 -15.88
CA ILE A 185 9.74 15.04 -16.34
C ILE A 185 10.74 13.90 -16.53
N SER A 186 11.40 13.85 -17.70
CA SER A 186 12.46 12.89 -17.94
C SER A 186 13.80 13.56 -18.25
N SER A 187 14.86 13.02 -17.65
CA SER A 187 16.24 13.43 -17.95
C SER A 187 16.79 12.85 -19.25
N LEU A 188 16.08 11.89 -19.87
CA LEU A 188 16.49 11.22 -21.09
C LEU A 188 15.33 11.16 -22.10
N SER A 189 15.61 11.37 -23.38
CA SER A 189 14.58 11.44 -24.42
C SER A 189 14.11 10.09 -24.93
N ASN A 190 14.95 9.06 -24.87
CA ASN A 190 14.67 7.74 -25.46
C ASN A 190 14.87 6.64 -24.41
N VAL A 191 13.96 6.59 -23.44
CA VAL A 191 13.91 5.55 -22.41
C VAL A 191 12.51 4.97 -22.30
N ARG A 192 12.43 3.72 -21.85
CA ARG A 192 11.15 3.00 -21.68
C ARG A 192 10.15 3.79 -20.84
N GLY A 193 10.58 4.53 -19.81
CA GLY A 193 9.70 5.33 -18.98
C GLY A 193 8.96 6.45 -19.74
N VAL A 194 9.59 7.06 -20.75
CA VAL A 194 8.94 8.05 -21.61
C VAL A 194 7.84 7.40 -22.45
N GLN A 195 8.13 6.24 -23.06
CA GLN A 195 7.16 5.49 -23.86
C GLN A 195 5.97 5.02 -23.01
N LEU A 196 6.22 4.53 -21.79
CA LEU A 196 5.16 4.14 -20.86
C LEU A 196 4.30 5.33 -20.45
N ALA A 197 4.91 6.49 -20.18
CA ALA A 197 4.16 7.69 -19.81
C ALA A 197 3.24 8.14 -20.95
N GLN A 198 3.73 8.12 -22.20
CA GLN A 198 2.91 8.38 -23.39
C GLN A 198 1.76 7.37 -23.54
N GLY A 199 2.04 6.09 -23.32
CA GLY A 199 1.02 5.03 -23.35
C GLY A 199 -0.06 5.19 -22.28
N LEU A 200 0.25 5.86 -21.17
CA LEU A 200 -0.70 6.22 -20.10
C LEU A 200 -1.40 7.57 -20.36
N GLY A 201 -1.14 8.22 -21.51
CA GLY A 201 -1.76 9.49 -21.90
C GLY A 201 -1.05 10.76 -21.42
N PHE A 202 0.14 10.64 -20.82
CA PHE A 202 0.94 11.80 -20.44
C PHE A 202 1.78 12.33 -21.62
N ASN A 203 2.11 13.62 -21.56
CA ASN A 203 3.08 14.25 -22.47
C ASN A 203 4.35 14.60 -21.68
N PRO A 204 5.37 13.72 -21.61
CA PRO A 204 6.54 13.95 -20.77
C PRO A 204 7.36 15.16 -21.22
N VAL A 205 7.75 16.00 -20.27
CA VAL A 205 8.68 17.10 -20.50
C VAL A 205 10.10 16.56 -20.45
N ILE A 206 10.86 16.75 -21.52
CA ILE A 206 12.22 16.23 -21.63
C ILE A 206 13.22 17.33 -21.26
N ILE A 207 13.91 17.18 -20.13
CA ILE A 207 14.93 18.11 -19.64
C ILE A 207 16.23 17.32 -19.47
N ARG A 208 17.06 17.26 -20.52
CA ARG A 208 18.27 16.42 -20.50
C ARG A 208 19.44 17.12 -19.82
N LYS A 209 20.14 16.42 -18.93
CA LYS A 209 21.34 16.96 -18.28
C LYS A 209 22.44 17.34 -19.29
N LYS A 210 22.59 16.57 -20.37
CA LYS A 210 23.58 16.87 -21.42
C LYS A 210 23.35 18.20 -22.16
N ASP A 211 22.10 18.67 -22.22
CA ASP A 211 21.76 19.96 -22.84
C ASP A 211 21.84 21.12 -21.84
N ASN A 212 22.05 20.80 -20.55
CA ASN A 212 22.03 21.73 -19.43
C ASN A 212 23.23 21.39 -18.49
N PRO A 213 24.47 21.62 -18.94
CA PRO A 213 25.66 21.20 -18.21
C PRO A 213 25.77 21.89 -16.85
N ASP A 214 25.36 23.16 -16.77
CA ASP A 214 25.23 23.92 -15.52
C ASP A 214 24.13 23.32 -14.62
N VAL A 215 24.45 23.05 -13.36
CA VAL A 215 23.52 22.41 -12.41
C VAL A 215 22.42 23.36 -11.95
N GLU A 216 22.70 24.65 -11.83
CA GLU A 216 21.71 25.64 -11.41
C GLU A 216 20.66 25.84 -12.49
N GLN A 217 21.07 26.08 -13.73
CA GLN A 217 20.15 26.22 -14.87
C GLN A 217 19.34 24.94 -15.11
N PHE A 218 19.94 23.77 -14.91
CA PHE A 218 19.22 22.50 -14.96
C PHE A 218 18.14 22.40 -13.87
N SER A 219 18.49 22.79 -12.65
CA SER A 219 17.60 22.78 -11.48
C SER A 219 16.46 23.78 -11.60
N GLU A 220 16.74 24.99 -12.10
CA GLU A 220 15.74 26.03 -12.37
C GLU A 220 14.71 25.60 -13.41
N LYS A 221 15.13 24.91 -14.49
CA LYS A 221 14.21 24.39 -15.51
C LYS A 221 13.27 23.33 -14.94
N ILE A 222 13.78 22.45 -14.08
CA ILE A 222 12.96 21.46 -13.37
C ILE A 222 11.95 22.17 -12.47
N ALA A 223 12.42 23.07 -11.61
CA ALA A 223 11.56 23.80 -10.67
C ALA A 223 10.46 24.60 -11.40
N LYS A 224 10.81 25.34 -12.45
CA LYS A 224 9.85 26.08 -13.27
C LYS A 224 8.77 25.16 -13.85
N THR A 225 9.16 24.00 -14.39
CA THR A 225 8.20 23.04 -14.96
C THR A 225 7.24 22.49 -13.90
N LEU A 226 7.75 22.24 -12.69
CA LEU A 226 6.93 21.77 -11.56
C LEU A 226 5.99 22.87 -11.04
N ASP A 227 6.45 24.11 -10.99
CA ASP A 227 5.66 25.27 -10.56
C ASP A 227 4.53 25.58 -11.55
N GLU A 228 4.81 25.57 -12.86
CA GLU A 228 3.81 25.74 -13.92
C GLU A 228 2.73 24.65 -13.89
N ALA A 229 3.12 23.42 -13.52
CA ALA A 229 2.19 22.31 -13.33
C ALA A 229 1.48 22.34 -11.97
N GLN A 230 1.80 23.29 -11.08
CA GLN A 230 1.25 23.42 -9.73
C GLN A 230 1.39 22.10 -8.94
N VAL A 231 2.60 21.55 -8.89
CA VAL A 231 2.88 20.29 -8.19
C VAL A 231 2.84 20.49 -6.67
N ASP A 232 2.13 19.60 -5.97
CA ASP A 232 2.10 19.55 -4.51
C ASP A 232 3.26 18.73 -3.95
N LEU A 233 3.52 17.57 -4.57
CA LEU A 233 4.56 16.61 -4.20
C LEU A 233 5.35 16.14 -5.43
N VAL A 234 6.67 16.23 -5.36
CA VAL A 234 7.58 15.68 -6.36
C VAL A 234 7.99 14.26 -5.96
N VAL A 235 7.94 13.33 -6.90
CA VAL A 235 8.26 11.91 -6.72
C VAL A 235 9.38 11.54 -7.69
N GLN A 236 10.56 11.24 -7.14
CA GLN A 236 11.70 10.73 -7.90
C GLN A 236 11.53 9.23 -8.14
N ALA A 237 11.05 8.89 -9.34
CA ALA A 237 10.78 7.53 -9.82
C ALA A 237 11.97 6.97 -10.61
N GLY A 238 13.12 6.81 -9.93
CA GLY A 238 14.39 6.43 -10.57
C GLY A 238 15.04 7.61 -11.29
N TRP A 239 15.09 8.75 -10.61
CA TRP A 239 15.77 9.96 -11.07
C TRP A 239 17.27 9.87 -10.79
N MET A 240 18.10 10.08 -11.81
CA MET A 240 19.54 9.79 -11.77
C MET A 240 20.42 11.05 -11.89
N CYS A 241 19.85 12.24 -11.81
CA CYS A 241 20.58 13.49 -11.98
C CYS A 241 20.62 14.29 -10.67
N LEU A 242 21.76 14.93 -10.39
CA LEU A 242 21.80 15.93 -9.32
C LEU A 242 20.83 17.08 -9.67
N TRP A 243 19.93 17.37 -8.74
CA TRP A 243 19.00 18.48 -8.77
C TRP A 243 19.16 19.23 -7.45
N HIS A 244 19.50 20.51 -7.51
CA HIS A 244 19.47 21.37 -6.33
C HIS A 244 18.02 21.74 -6.04
N ILE A 245 17.46 21.13 -5.00
CA ILE A 245 16.07 21.28 -4.60
C ILE A 245 15.90 22.68 -3.99
N PRO A 246 15.04 23.53 -4.56
CA PRO A 246 14.81 24.86 -4.01
C PRO A 246 14.08 24.80 -2.65
N ALA A 247 14.26 25.83 -1.82
CA ALA A 247 13.74 25.83 -0.45
C ALA A 247 12.22 25.65 -0.33
N ASN A 248 11.43 26.13 -1.31
CA ASN A 248 9.97 25.97 -1.34
C ASN A 248 9.52 24.50 -1.61
N TYR A 249 10.44 23.64 -2.04
CA TYR A 249 10.23 22.20 -2.20
C TYR A 249 10.74 21.37 -1.01
N GLN A 250 11.25 22.01 0.05
CA GLN A 250 11.67 21.30 1.26
C GLN A 250 10.52 20.46 1.83
N ASN A 251 10.80 19.18 2.10
CA ASN A 251 9.80 18.18 2.52
C ASN A 251 8.63 17.99 1.54
N ARG A 252 8.83 18.33 0.26
CA ARG A 252 7.87 18.14 -0.85
C ARG A 252 8.50 17.44 -2.04
N VAL A 253 9.65 16.80 -1.83
CA VAL A 253 10.30 15.91 -2.77
C VAL A 253 10.57 14.60 -2.04
N MET A 254 10.10 13.49 -2.59
CA MET A 254 10.39 12.16 -2.08
C MET A 254 11.23 11.37 -3.09
N ASN A 255 12.07 10.49 -2.58
CA ASN A 255 12.74 9.45 -3.35
C ASN A 255 12.50 8.09 -2.69
N ILE A 256 12.63 7.03 -3.49
CA ILE A 256 12.73 5.66 -3.00
C ILE A 256 14.11 5.10 -3.32
N HIS A 257 14.74 4.53 -2.32
CA HIS A 257 16.06 3.92 -2.41
C HIS A 257 15.97 2.41 -2.17
N PRO A 258 16.61 1.56 -3.00
CA PRO A 258 16.52 0.09 -2.92
C PRO A 258 17.40 -0.53 -1.83
N ALA A 259 17.51 0.12 -0.67
CA ALA A 259 18.14 -0.41 0.54
C ALA A 259 17.54 0.18 1.81
N LEU A 260 17.86 -0.43 2.95
CA LEU A 260 17.51 0.06 4.28
C LEU A 260 18.47 1.17 4.72
N LEU A 261 18.23 2.39 4.22
CA LEU A 261 19.00 3.58 4.61
C LEU A 261 19.14 3.70 6.15
N PRO A 262 20.31 4.14 6.65
CA PRO A 262 21.44 4.70 5.89
C PRO A 262 22.36 3.66 5.22
N ALA A 263 22.10 2.35 5.40
CA ALA A 263 22.93 1.32 4.77
C ALA A 263 22.78 1.34 3.24
N PHE A 264 23.91 1.18 2.55
CA PHE A 264 23.99 1.13 1.10
C PHE A 264 23.35 2.34 0.39
N GLY A 265 23.34 3.51 1.02
CA GLY A 265 22.95 4.79 0.41
C GLY A 265 24.14 5.65 -0.01
N GLY A 266 23.85 6.76 -0.67
CA GLY A 266 24.83 7.78 -1.04
C GLY A 266 25.36 7.62 -2.46
N GLN A 267 26.37 8.43 -2.79
CA GLN A 267 26.88 8.53 -4.16
C GLN A 267 27.38 7.17 -4.69
N GLY A 268 26.90 6.79 -5.87
CA GLY A 268 27.27 5.53 -6.54
C GLY A 268 26.40 4.33 -6.18
N MET A 269 25.60 4.43 -5.12
CA MET A 269 24.69 3.38 -4.66
C MET A 269 23.33 3.55 -5.33
N TYR A 270 23.19 3.15 -6.58
CA TYR A 270 21.91 3.23 -7.28
C TYR A 270 21.69 2.01 -8.16
N GLY A 271 20.41 1.69 -8.42
CA GLY A 271 20.04 0.56 -9.28
C GLY A 271 20.73 -0.75 -8.87
N HIS A 272 21.30 -1.44 -9.86
CA HIS A 272 21.88 -2.78 -9.67
C HIS A 272 23.06 -2.80 -8.68
N HIS A 273 23.86 -1.72 -8.60
CA HIS A 273 25.02 -1.64 -7.69
C HIS A 273 24.64 -1.84 -6.22
N VAL A 274 23.44 -1.42 -5.83
CA VAL A 274 22.95 -1.58 -4.45
C VAL A 274 22.77 -3.06 -4.13
N HIS A 275 22.10 -3.80 -5.02
CA HIS A 275 21.83 -5.22 -4.83
C HIS A 275 23.09 -6.07 -4.88
N GLU A 276 24.02 -5.76 -5.80
CA GLU A 276 25.35 -6.39 -5.84
C GLU A 276 26.10 -6.20 -4.52
N ALA A 277 26.11 -4.97 -3.98
CA ALA A 277 26.77 -4.68 -2.71
C ALA A 277 26.13 -5.46 -1.55
N VAL A 278 24.80 -5.49 -1.47
CA VAL A 278 24.06 -6.23 -0.43
C VAL A 278 24.37 -7.74 -0.47
N VAL A 279 24.32 -8.36 -1.65
CA VAL A 279 24.63 -9.79 -1.83
C VAL A 279 26.10 -10.05 -1.49
N LYS A 280 27.02 -9.23 -2.01
CA LYS A 280 28.46 -9.36 -1.76
C LYS A 280 28.83 -9.23 -0.27
N THR A 281 28.13 -8.37 0.47
CA THR A 281 28.32 -8.23 1.92
C THR A 281 27.76 -9.43 2.71
N GLY A 282 26.93 -10.27 2.09
CA GLY A 282 26.32 -11.43 2.76
C GLY A 282 25.18 -11.06 3.70
N CYS A 283 24.51 -9.94 3.44
CA CYS A 283 23.32 -9.53 4.21
C CYS A 283 22.24 -10.62 4.15
N LYS A 284 21.46 -10.78 5.24
CA LYS A 284 20.31 -11.69 5.30
C LYS A 284 18.96 -10.97 5.19
N VAL A 285 18.99 -9.65 5.27
CA VAL A 285 17.83 -8.77 5.14
C VAL A 285 18.23 -7.60 4.26
N SER A 286 17.35 -7.25 3.33
CA SER A 286 17.41 -6.05 2.51
C SER A 286 16.03 -5.38 2.51
N GLY A 287 15.80 -4.43 1.61
CA GLY A 287 14.52 -3.74 1.53
C GLY A 287 14.62 -2.43 0.77
N CYS A 288 13.67 -1.54 1.01
CA CYS A 288 13.65 -0.20 0.43
C CYS A 288 13.30 0.85 1.48
N THR A 289 13.76 2.07 1.25
CA THR A 289 13.46 3.25 2.06
C THR A 289 12.84 4.33 1.19
N VAL A 290 11.68 4.86 1.61
CA VAL A 290 11.14 6.13 1.10
C VAL A 290 11.48 7.23 2.08
N HIS A 291 12.03 8.33 1.58
CA HIS A 291 12.45 9.46 2.39
C HIS A 291 12.17 10.78 1.66
N PHE A 292 12.11 11.88 2.42
CA PHE A 292 12.18 13.20 1.82
C PHE A 292 13.59 13.45 1.28
N CYS A 293 13.72 14.09 0.12
CA CYS A 293 15.02 14.44 -0.44
C CYS A 293 15.58 15.69 0.22
N THR A 294 16.90 15.71 0.39
CA THR A 294 17.70 16.90 0.67
C THR A 294 18.67 17.11 -0.50
N ASN A 295 19.55 18.11 -0.43
CA ASN A 295 20.62 18.29 -1.41
C ASN A 295 21.82 17.34 -1.16
N GLU A 296 21.69 16.40 -0.23
CA GLU A 296 22.64 15.31 0.03
C GLU A 296 22.01 13.98 -0.38
N TYR A 297 22.78 13.13 -1.05
CA TYR A 297 22.28 11.83 -1.53
C TYR A 297 21.82 10.95 -0.38
N ASP A 298 20.55 10.52 -0.44
CA ASP A 298 19.94 9.53 0.45
C ASP A 298 20.05 9.84 1.96
N ALA A 299 20.18 11.12 2.31
CA ALA A 299 20.43 11.58 3.68
C ALA A 299 19.21 12.25 4.33
N GLY A 300 18.07 12.24 3.67
CA GLY A 300 16.89 12.96 4.15
C GLY A 300 16.01 12.17 5.13
N PRO A 301 15.03 12.83 5.77
CA PRO A 301 14.14 12.21 6.76
C PRO A 301 13.37 11.00 6.19
N ILE A 302 13.53 9.85 6.85
CA ILE A 302 12.89 8.57 6.44
C ILE A 302 11.40 8.58 6.77
N ILE A 303 10.56 8.16 5.82
CA ILE A 303 9.09 8.11 5.93
C ILE A 303 8.58 6.67 6.12
N VAL A 304 9.01 5.76 5.24
CA VAL A 304 8.62 4.34 5.23
C VAL A 304 9.84 3.50 4.91
N GLN A 305 9.99 2.37 5.62
CA GLN A 305 10.91 1.30 5.27
C GLN A 305 10.15 -0.01 5.20
N ARG A 306 10.49 -0.85 4.23
CA ARG A 306 9.97 -2.21 4.11
C ARG A 306 11.14 -3.15 3.87
N THR A 307 11.07 -4.34 4.45
CA THR A 307 12.15 -5.33 4.40
C THR A 307 11.78 -6.52 3.53
N CYS A 308 12.79 -7.21 3.04
CA CYS A 308 12.66 -8.55 2.48
C CYS A 308 13.89 -9.40 2.85
N GLU A 309 13.71 -10.71 2.81
CA GLU A 309 14.81 -11.67 2.99
C GLU A 309 15.79 -11.61 1.81
N VAL A 310 17.08 -11.77 2.12
CA VAL A 310 18.14 -12.11 1.17
C VAL A 310 18.43 -13.60 1.34
N ARG A 311 18.16 -14.38 0.30
CA ARG A 311 18.32 -15.83 0.29
C ARG A 311 19.76 -16.20 -0.03
N ASP A 312 20.16 -17.40 0.39
CA ASP A 312 21.52 -17.89 0.19
C ASP A 312 21.89 -18.10 -1.29
N ASP A 313 20.89 -18.26 -2.15
CA ASP A 313 21.00 -18.45 -3.60
C ASP A 313 20.69 -17.19 -4.43
N ASP A 314 20.47 -16.03 -3.79
CA ASP A 314 20.18 -14.80 -4.51
C ASP A 314 21.40 -14.28 -5.29
N ASP A 315 21.13 -13.81 -6.50
CA ASP A 315 21.96 -12.85 -7.19
C ASP A 315 21.37 -11.43 -7.06
N ALA A 316 22.04 -10.44 -7.65
CA ALA A 316 21.60 -9.06 -7.59
C ALA A 316 20.25 -8.83 -8.30
N ASP A 317 19.92 -9.58 -9.34
CA ASP A 317 18.67 -9.44 -10.09
C ASP A 317 17.49 -10.09 -9.36
N THR A 318 17.67 -11.28 -8.78
CA THR A 318 16.62 -11.93 -7.97
C THR A 318 16.32 -11.12 -6.71
N LEU A 319 17.35 -10.55 -6.08
CA LEU A 319 17.18 -9.63 -4.97
C LEU A 319 16.50 -8.33 -5.42
N ALA A 320 16.90 -7.75 -6.55
CA ALA A 320 16.29 -6.54 -7.08
C ALA A 320 14.79 -6.71 -7.34
N ALA A 321 14.38 -7.85 -7.90
CA ALA A 321 12.98 -8.18 -8.11
C ALA A 321 12.20 -8.24 -6.79
N ARG A 322 12.78 -8.83 -5.74
CA ARG A 322 12.13 -8.93 -4.43
C ARG A 322 12.05 -7.60 -3.69
N VAL A 323 13.10 -6.78 -3.77
CA VAL A 323 13.10 -5.41 -3.24
C VAL A 323 12.07 -4.56 -3.98
N PHE A 324 11.96 -4.70 -5.30
CA PHE A 324 10.97 -3.97 -6.10
C PHE A 324 9.52 -4.28 -5.68
N GLU A 325 9.20 -5.52 -5.30
CA GLU A 325 7.87 -5.83 -4.74
C GLU A 325 7.58 -5.08 -3.43
N GLN A 326 8.62 -4.76 -2.63
CA GLN A 326 8.46 -3.89 -1.47
C GLN A 326 8.34 -2.41 -1.86
N GLU A 327 9.08 -1.96 -2.87
CA GLU A 327 9.00 -0.58 -3.38
C GLU A 327 7.60 -0.23 -3.87
N ARG A 328 6.94 -1.18 -4.55
CA ARG A 328 5.56 -1.05 -5.04
C ARG A 328 4.55 -0.78 -3.94
N LEU A 329 4.85 -1.19 -2.70
CA LEU A 329 4.01 -0.96 -1.53
C LEU A 329 4.46 0.29 -0.76
N ALA A 330 5.77 0.46 -0.57
CA ALA A 330 6.35 1.50 0.26
C ALA A 330 6.10 2.91 -0.30
N TYR A 331 6.26 3.11 -1.61
CA TYR A 331 6.14 4.45 -2.19
C TYR A 331 4.69 4.96 -2.17
N PRO A 332 3.68 4.19 -2.62
CA PRO A 332 2.29 4.62 -2.49
C PRO A 332 1.87 4.86 -1.04
N GLU A 333 2.35 4.04 -0.08
CA GLU A 333 2.11 4.26 1.35
C GLU A 333 2.62 5.62 1.82
N ALA A 334 3.86 5.99 1.47
CA ALA A 334 4.45 7.27 1.83
C ALA A 334 3.71 8.46 1.20
N ILE A 335 3.32 8.35 -0.08
CA ILE A 335 2.55 9.37 -0.78
C ILE A 335 1.16 9.52 -0.14
N LYS A 336 0.51 8.41 0.24
CA LYS A 336 -0.78 8.43 0.95
C LYS A 336 -0.68 9.15 2.29
N LEU A 337 0.35 8.85 3.09
CA LEU A 337 0.58 9.55 4.36
C LEU A 337 0.77 11.06 4.16
N PHE A 338 1.45 11.46 3.07
CA PHE A 338 1.59 12.87 2.70
C PHE A 338 0.26 13.50 2.30
N ALA A 339 -0.52 12.84 1.43
CA ALA A 339 -1.84 13.31 0.99
C ALA A 339 -2.84 13.43 2.15
N GLU A 340 -2.72 12.59 3.17
CA GLU A 340 -3.52 12.62 4.40
C GLU A 340 -3.04 13.68 5.40
N GLY A 341 -1.93 14.39 5.13
CA GLY A 341 -1.37 15.39 6.05
C GLY A 341 -0.78 14.79 7.32
N ARG A 342 -0.38 13.52 7.30
CA ARG A 342 0.05 12.76 8.49
C ARG A 342 1.56 12.77 8.72
N LEU A 343 2.32 13.48 7.90
CA LEU A 343 3.78 13.55 8.01
C LEU A 343 4.21 14.90 8.56
N LYS A 344 4.86 14.89 9.72
CA LYS A 344 5.49 16.08 10.30
C LYS A 344 6.98 15.86 10.46
N VAL A 345 7.81 16.68 9.84
CA VAL A 345 9.26 16.64 10.02
C VAL A 345 9.65 17.48 11.24
N GLN A 346 10.34 16.88 12.20
CA GLN A 346 10.88 17.54 13.39
C GLN A 346 12.29 17.05 13.64
N ASN A 347 13.26 17.98 13.70
CA ASN A 347 14.68 17.67 13.93
C ASN A 347 15.24 16.58 12.98
N GLY A 348 14.87 16.63 11.70
CA GLY A 348 15.31 15.65 10.69
C GLY A 348 14.60 14.29 10.75
N ILE A 349 13.60 14.13 11.62
CA ILE A 349 12.84 12.89 11.80
C ILE A 349 11.39 13.11 11.35
N VAL A 350 10.81 12.14 10.64
CA VAL A 350 9.39 12.15 10.29
C VAL A 350 8.58 11.54 11.42
N LEU A 351 7.66 12.31 11.98
CA LEU A 351 6.65 11.87 12.94
C LEU A 351 5.34 11.61 12.19
N LYS A 352 4.80 10.39 12.32
CA LYS A 352 3.49 10.03 11.76
C LYS A 352 2.39 10.46 12.73
N GLN A 353 1.50 11.34 12.27
CA GLN A 353 0.36 11.80 13.06
C GLN A 353 -0.79 10.80 12.99
N ALA A 354 -1.53 10.69 14.10
CA ALA A 354 -2.62 9.74 14.29
C ALA A 354 -3.76 10.00 13.30
#